data_AF-A0A1V4WF90-F1
#
_entry.id   AF-A0A1V4WF90-F1
#
_cell.length_a   1.000
_cell.length_b   1.000
_cell.length_c   1.000
_cell.angle_alpha   90.00
_cell.angle_beta   90.00
_cell.angle_gamma   90.00
#
_symmetry.space_group_name_H-M   'P 1'
#
loop_
_entity.id
_entity.type
_entity.pdbx_description
1 polymer ?
#
loop_
_entity_poly.entity_id
_entity_poly.type
_entity_poly.pdbx_seq_one_letter_code
_entity_poly.pdbx_strand_id
1 'polypeptide(L)'
;MPKIFIDKRYFTDRKTKWVSFEDNPRLKETKGDIYSRCVPCITNLYEQLKQGKEEVRLGPAFSCWKVVVVLESMDECVELLTELEKRLVDPIKVKGRFGSVDENKRTKVVVFNTAGEMQRERLYEMLAACAGRVNPSAEVSFHRGCAELYHELFGNWKTWREEETIRKPEAVPAILDRIRKVLFWEKDRSEQGRS
;
A
#
# COMPACT_ATOMS: atom_id res chain seq x y z
N MET A 1 0.09 21.02 16.61
CA MET A 1 0.25 19.55 16.61
C MET A 1 -0.34 19.02 15.31
N PRO A 2 0.38 18.15 14.58
CA PRO A 2 -0.18 17.47 13.41
C PRO A 2 -1.39 16.63 13.82
N LYS A 3 -2.43 16.58 12.98
CA LYS A 3 -3.64 15.78 13.21
C LYS A 3 -3.83 14.79 12.08
N ILE A 4 -4.01 13.53 12.41
CA ILE A 4 -4.38 12.45 11.49
C ILE A 4 -5.90 12.42 11.39
N PHE A 5 -6.41 12.52 10.17
CA PHE A 5 -7.82 12.45 9.87
C PHE A 5 -8.17 11.06 9.37
N ILE A 6 -9.11 10.41 10.06
CA ILE A 6 -9.68 9.13 9.67
C ILE A 6 -10.91 9.40 8.79
N ASP A 7 -11.06 8.61 7.72
CA ASP A 7 -12.23 8.68 6.83
C ASP A 7 -13.54 8.49 7.62
N LYS A 8 -14.50 9.40 7.39
CA LYS A 8 -15.77 9.46 8.13
C LYS A 8 -16.56 8.16 8.09
N ARG A 9 -16.38 7.32 7.06
CA ARG A 9 -17.03 6.00 6.94
C ARG A 9 -16.77 5.10 8.14
N TYR A 10 -15.63 5.26 8.82
CA TYR A 10 -15.34 4.55 10.07
C TYR A 10 -16.36 4.80 11.17
N PHE A 11 -16.88 6.04 11.26
CA PHE A 11 -17.84 6.45 12.29
C PHE A 11 -19.29 6.19 11.90
N THR A 12 -19.52 5.37 10.87
CA THR A 12 -20.87 4.94 10.47
C THR A 12 -21.05 3.49 10.88
N ASP A 13 -22.29 3.07 11.18
CA ASP A 13 -22.61 1.67 11.52
C ASP A 13 -22.39 0.68 10.35
N ARG A 14 -21.80 1.14 9.24
CA ARG A 14 -21.46 0.29 8.10
C ARG A 14 -20.11 -0.37 8.34
N LYS A 15 -20.13 -1.69 8.45
CA LYS A 15 -18.90 -2.50 8.45
C LYS A 15 -18.05 -2.15 7.22
N THR A 16 -16.81 -1.74 7.47
CA THR A 16 -15.89 -1.30 6.43
C THR A 16 -14.60 -2.11 6.52
N LYS A 17 -14.27 -2.84 5.44
CA LYS A 17 -13.04 -3.63 5.34
C LYS A 17 -11.76 -2.80 5.45
N TRP A 18 -11.75 -1.62 4.83
CA TRP A 18 -10.59 -0.72 4.78
C TRP A 18 -11.00 0.73 5.00
N VAL A 19 -10.34 1.38 5.96
CA VAL A 19 -10.55 2.78 6.32
C VAL A 19 -9.29 3.56 6.01
N SER A 20 -9.42 4.64 5.24
CA SER A 20 -8.28 5.51 4.91
C SER A 20 -8.00 6.53 6.01
N PHE A 21 -6.75 6.97 6.12
CA PHE A 21 -6.36 8.12 6.94
C PHE A 21 -5.27 8.95 6.26
N GLU A 22 -5.18 10.24 6.61
CA GLU A 22 -4.15 11.17 6.14
C GLU A 22 -4.00 12.32 7.14
N ASP A 23 -2.85 12.98 7.17
CA ASP A 23 -2.62 14.25 7.87
C ASP A 23 -3.33 15.46 7.23
N ASN A 24 -4.07 15.24 6.14
CA ASN A 24 -4.91 16.21 5.45
C ASN A 24 -6.39 15.80 5.47
N PRO A 25 -7.32 16.67 5.90
CA PRO A 25 -8.73 16.33 6.09
C PRO A 25 -9.49 15.97 4.80
N ARG A 26 -8.92 16.23 3.62
CA ARG A 26 -9.56 15.95 2.32
C ARG A 26 -8.94 14.78 1.56
N LEU A 27 -8.03 14.03 2.18
CA LEU A 27 -7.25 12.96 1.54
C LEU A 27 -6.60 13.40 0.20
N LYS A 28 -6.17 14.68 0.13
CA LYS A 28 -5.74 15.32 -1.11
C LYS A 28 -4.49 14.65 -1.66
N GLU A 29 -3.56 14.28 -0.80
CA GLU A 29 -2.29 13.67 -1.21
C GLU A 29 -2.48 12.22 -1.60
N THR A 30 -3.37 11.49 -0.93
CA THR A 30 -3.71 10.12 -1.34
C THR A 30 -4.31 10.11 -2.74
N LYS A 31 -5.29 10.99 -3.01
CA LYS A 31 -5.89 11.10 -4.36
C LYS A 31 -4.87 11.60 -5.38
N GLY A 32 -4.05 12.59 -5.01
CA GLY A 32 -2.98 13.11 -5.86
C GLY A 32 -2.02 12.02 -6.31
N ASP A 33 -1.48 11.24 -5.36
CA ASP A 33 -0.51 10.18 -5.63
C ASP A 33 -1.07 9.08 -6.55
N ILE A 34 -2.35 8.75 -6.45
CA ILE A 34 -2.96 7.75 -7.33
C ILE A 34 -2.78 8.16 -8.79
N TYR A 35 -3.16 9.39 -9.14
CA TYR A 35 -3.14 9.84 -10.53
C TYR A 35 -1.77 10.32 -11.00
N SER A 36 -0.94 10.90 -10.11
CA SER A 36 0.36 11.45 -10.47
C SER A 36 1.51 10.46 -10.35
N ARG A 37 1.37 9.38 -9.57
CA ARG A 37 2.43 8.40 -9.31
C ARG A 37 2.00 6.97 -9.63
N CYS A 38 0.91 6.49 -9.04
CA CYS A 38 0.53 5.08 -9.14
C CYS A 38 0.08 4.69 -10.56
N VAL A 39 -0.84 5.47 -11.16
CA VAL A 39 -1.31 5.22 -12.53
C VAL A 39 -0.14 5.26 -13.52
N PRO A 40 0.70 6.31 -13.58
CA PRO A 40 1.87 6.33 -14.45
C PRO A 40 2.84 5.16 -14.21
N CYS A 41 3.07 4.76 -12.96
CA CYS A 41 3.95 3.65 -12.64
C CYS A 41 3.41 2.30 -13.15
N ILE A 42 2.11 2.04 -12.98
CA ILE A 42 1.46 0.82 -13.48
C ILE A 42 1.40 0.83 -15.01
N THR A 43 1.10 1.97 -15.63
CA THR A 43 1.15 2.13 -17.10
C THR A 43 2.55 1.87 -17.65
N ASN A 44 3.59 2.35 -16.99
CA ASN A 44 4.98 2.09 -17.40
C ASN A 44 5.33 0.59 -17.33
N LEU A 45 4.87 -0.13 -16.29
CA LEU A 45 5.02 -1.59 -16.24
C LEU A 45 4.28 -2.26 -17.42
N TYR A 46 3.02 -1.88 -17.64
CA TYR A 46 2.20 -2.43 -18.71
C TYR A 46 2.85 -2.30 -20.09
N GLU A 47 3.34 -1.11 -20.43
CA GLU A 47 3.99 -0.87 -21.73
C GLU A 47 5.30 -1.66 -21.89
N GLN A 48 6.12 -1.76 -20.83
CA GLN A 48 7.35 -2.56 -20.88
C GLN A 48 7.06 -4.05 -21.10
N LEU A 49 6.05 -4.59 -20.41
CA LEU A 49 5.63 -5.99 -20.58
C LEU A 49 5.03 -6.24 -21.97
N LYS A 50 4.22 -5.31 -22.49
CA LYS A 50 3.61 -5.40 -23.83
C LYS A 50 4.65 -5.36 -24.94
N GLN A 51 5.75 -4.64 -24.74
CA GLN A 51 6.90 -4.61 -25.65
C GLN A 51 7.74 -5.89 -25.60
N GLY A 52 7.41 -6.85 -24.72
CA GLY A 52 8.16 -8.10 -24.58
C GLY A 52 9.53 -7.92 -23.95
N LYS A 53 9.74 -6.88 -23.14
CA LYS A 53 11.03 -6.68 -22.46
C LYS A 53 11.27 -7.78 -21.44
N GLU A 54 12.47 -8.34 -21.45
CA GLU A 54 12.94 -9.31 -20.47
C GLU A 54 13.40 -8.64 -19.16
N GLU A 55 13.75 -7.36 -19.23
CA GLU A 55 14.13 -6.50 -18.10
C GLU A 55 13.18 -5.31 -17.99
N VAL A 56 12.82 -4.97 -16.76
CA VAL A 56 11.87 -3.90 -16.46
C VAL A 56 12.54 -2.86 -15.58
N ARG A 57 12.46 -1.60 -16.03
CA ARG A 57 12.78 -0.44 -15.19
C ARG A 57 11.65 -0.21 -14.20
N LEU A 58 11.93 -0.41 -12.91
CA LEU A 58 10.94 -0.25 -11.83
C LEU A 58 10.57 1.21 -11.58
N GLY A 59 11.51 2.14 -11.81
CA GLY A 59 11.29 3.58 -11.63
C GLY A 59 10.75 3.91 -10.23
N PRO A 60 9.63 4.66 -10.10
CA PRO A 60 9.05 4.99 -8.80
C PRO A 60 8.66 3.78 -7.94
N ALA A 61 8.41 2.60 -8.51
CA ALA A 61 8.12 1.39 -7.72
C ALA A 61 9.32 0.98 -6.86
N PHE A 62 10.55 1.28 -7.31
CA PHE A 62 11.78 0.99 -6.58
C PHE A 62 12.07 1.97 -5.42
N SER A 63 11.26 2.99 -5.21
CA SER A 63 11.36 3.85 -4.02
C SER A 63 10.02 3.98 -3.29
N CYS A 64 8.99 3.28 -3.77
CA CYS A 64 7.69 3.20 -3.12
C CYS A 64 7.73 2.17 -1.99
N TRP A 65 7.36 2.58 -0.79
CA TRP A 65 7.41 1.76 0.42
C TRP A 65 6.07 1.78 1.15
N LYS A 66 5.83 0.71 1.90
CA LYS A 66 4.78 0.65 2.91
C LYS A 66 5.38 0.23 4.23
N VAL A 67 4.97 0.88 5.31
CA VAL A 67 5.22 0.40 6.68
C VAL A 67 3.91 -0.19 7.20
N VAL A 68 3.97 -1.37 7.79
CA VAL A 68 2.84 -2.21 8.13
C VAL A 68 2.91 -2.55 9.61
N VAL A 69 1.81 -2.31 10.33
CA VAL A 69 1.63 -2.68 11.73
C VAL A 69 0.47 -3.66 11.84
N VAL A 70 0.70 -4.83 12.43
CA VAL A 70 -0.33 -5.85 12.68
C VAL A 70 -0.83 -5.73 14.12
N LEU A 71 -2.15 -5.68 14.27
CA LEU A 71 -2.86 -5.44 15.54
C LEU A 71 -4.06 -6.40 15.67
N GLU A 72 -4.72 -6.44 16.82
CA GLU A 72 -5.82 -7.38 17.07
C GLU A 72 -7.21 -6.78 16.84
N SER A 73 -7.32 -5.45 16.75
CA SER A 73 -8.63 -4.79 16.64
C SER A 73 -8.60 -3.48 15.84
N MET A 74 -9.77 -2.96 15.49
CA MET A 74 -9.89 -1.63 14.89
C MET A 74 -9.58 -0.53 15.91
N ASP A 75 -9.90 -0.76 17.19
CA ASP A 75 -9.61 0.19 18.27
C ASP A 75 -8.10 0.35 18.47
N GLU A 76 -7.34 -0.75 18.46
CA GLU A 76 -5.87 -0.70 18.47
C GLU A 76 -5.33 0.06 17.25
N CYS A 77 -5.94 -0.09 16.08
CA CYS A 77 -5.54 0.69 14.90
C CYS A 77 -5.71 2.20 15.13
N VAL A 78 -6.83 2.61 15.75
CA VAL A 78 -7.09 4.02 16.08
C VAL A 78 -6.14 4.52 17.17
N GLU A 79 -5.92 3.72 18.20
CA GLU A 79 -5.00 4.04 19.30
C GLU A 79 -3.55 4.22 18.79
N LEU A 80 -3.11 3.37 17.85
CA LEU A 80 -1.82 3.53 17.17
C LEU A 80 -1.72 4.89 16.47
N LEU A 81 -2.76 5.32 15.76
CA LEU A 81 -2.77 6.63 15.09
C LEU A 81 -2.73 7.76 16.12
N THR A 82 -3.44 7.64 17.25
CA THR A 82 -3.39 8.63 18.34
C THR A 82 -2.02 8.68 19.03
N GLU A 83 -1.35 7.55 19.25
CA GLU A 83 0.03 7.53 19.78
C GLU A 83 1.02 8.13 18.78
N LEU A 84 0.81 7.89 17.48
CA LEU A 84 1.64 8.47 16.43
C LEU A 84 1.49 10.00 16.38
N GLU A 85 0.26 10.53 16.43
CA GLU A 85 -0.02 11.97 16.45
C GLU A 85 0.79 12.72 17.52
N LYS A 86 0.94 12.14 18.71
CA LYS A 86 1.72 12.71 19.82
C LYS A 86 3.21 12.84 19.52
N ARG A 87 3.71 12.07 18.55
CA ARG A 87 5.12 11.96 18.18
C ARG A 87 5.43 12.52 16.81
N LEU A 88 4.41 12.86 16.01
CA LEU A 88 4.61 13.48 14.71
C LEU A 88 5.35 14.80 14.88
N VAL A 89 6.57 14.83 14.34
CA VAL A 89 7.34 16.04 14.15
C VAL A 89 7.04 16.58 12.75
N ASP A 90 6.77 17.88 12.65
CA ASP A 90 6.73 18.58 11.36
C ASP A 90 8.11 18.40 10.69
N PRO A 91 8.23 17.94 9.42
CA PRO A 91 7.22 17.82 8.36
C PRO A 91 6.87 16.39 7.93
N ILE A 92 6.91 15.41 8.84
CA ILE A 92 6.61 14.02 8.47
C ILE A 92 5.12 13.90 8.13
N LYS A 93 4.84 13.73 6.83
CA LYS A 93 3.50 13.47 6.35
C LYS A 93 3.13 12.00 6.44
N VAL A 94 1.91 11.72 6.87
CA VAL A 94 1.42 10.35 7.03
C VAL A 94 0.11 10.15 6.28
N LYS A 95 0.04 9.03 5.56
CA LYS A 95 -1.16 8.60 4.85
C LYS A 95 -1.18 7.09 4.74
N GLY A 96 -2.39 6.54 4.69
CA GLY A 96 -2.51 5.09 4.72
C GLY A 96 -3.95 4.61 4.82
N ARG A 97 -4.06 3.34 5.20
CA ARG A 97 -5.33 2.69 5.48
C ARG A 97 -5.17 1.64 6.56
N PHE A 98 -6.24 1.36 7.29
CA PHE A 98 -6.29 0.27 8.25
C PHE A 98 -7.53 -0.60 8.07
N GLY A 99 -7.45 -1.84 8.54
CA GLY A 99 -8.54 -2.80 8.48
C GLY A 99 -8.05 -4.21 8.15
N SER A 100 -8.86 -4.95 7.41
CA SER A 100 -8.56 -6.33 7.01
C SER A 100 -9.17 -6.64 5.66
N VAL A 101 -8.56 -7.58 4.94
CA VAL A 101 -9.11 -8.15 3.70
C VAL A 101 -10.44 -8.88 3.94
N ASP A 102 -10.62 -9.39 5.16
CA ASP A 102 -11.83 -10.08 5.63
C ASP A 102 -12.15 -9.63 7.07
N GLU A 103 -13.38 -9.19 7.28
CA GLU A 103 -13.87 -8.67 8.56
C GLU A 103 -13.86 -9.73 9.67
N ASN A 104 -13.92 -11.01 9.29
CA ASN A 104 -13.87 -12.13 10.22
C ASN A 104 -12.45 -12.49 10.68
N LYS A 105 -11.40 -11.93 10.04
CA LYS A 105 -10.04 -12.14 10.54
C LYS A 105 -9.87 -11.46 11.88
N ARG A 106 -9.29 -12.19 12.83
CA ARG A 106 -8.94 -11.67 14.15
C ARG A 106 -8.02 -10.45 14.02
N THR A 107 -6.94 -10.58 13.26
CA THR A 107 -5.96 -9.49 13.08
C THR A 107 -6.47 -8.37 12.18
N LYS A 108 -6.07 -7.15 12.50
CA LYS A 108 -6.18 -5.94 11.68
C LYS A 108 -4.78 -5.45 11.33
N VAL A 109 -4.71 -4.62 10.30
CA VAL A 109 -3.45 -4.11 9.78
C VAL A 109 -3.58 -2.62 9.53
N VAL A 110 -2.58 -1.85 9.96
CA VAL A 110 -2.39 -0.44 9.57
C VAL A 110 -1.27 -0.38 8.55
N VAL A 111 -1.57 0.17 7.37
CA VAL A 111 -0.63 0.32 6.26
C VAL A 111 -0.38 1.80 6.03
N PHE A 112 0.86 2.24 6.22
CA PHE A 112 1.31 3.58 5.89
C PHE A 112 2.04 3.56 4.54
N ASN A 113 1.69 4.48 3.65
CA ASN A 113 2.37 4.65 2.36
C ASN A 113 3.46 5.73 2.51
N THR A 114 4.68 5.43 2.07
CA THR A 114 5.82 6.36 2.15
C THR A 114 6.75 6.18 0.95
N ALA A 115 7.62 7.15 0.72
CA ALA A 115 8.53 7.17 -0.42
C ALA A 115 9.97 7.47 0.03
N GLY A 116 10.92 6.70 -0.49
CA GLY A 116 12.32 6.78 -0.10
C GLY A 116 12.63 6.03 1.21
N GLU A 117 13.87 5.56 1.31
CA GLU A 117 14.32 4.72 2.43
C GLU A 117 14.40 5.50 3.74
N MET A 118 14.86 6.75 3.68
CA MET A 118 14.96 7.62 4.85
C MET A 118 13.60 7.91 5.49
N GLN A 119 12.56 8.16 4.68
CA GLN A 119 11.20 8.38 5.22
C GLN A 119 10.61 7.09 5.78
N ARG A 120 10.85 5.96 5.10
CA ARG A 120 10.47 4.62 5.58
C ARG A 120 11.09 4.31 6.93
N GLU A 121 12.39 4.53 7.10
CA GLU A 121 13.12 4.25 8.35
C GLU A 121 12.59 5.09 9.51
N ARG A 122 12.49 6.40 9.31
CA ARG A 122 11.92 7.30 10.33
C ARG A 122 10.52 6.87 10.75
N LEU A 123 9.67 6.57 9.77
CA LEU A 123 8.31 6.12 10.05
C LEU A 123 8.27 4.76 10.74
N TYR A 124 9.16 3.84 10.34
CA TYR A 124 9.29 2.52 10.98
C TYR A 124 9.67 2.64 12.45
N GLU A 125 10.68 3.45 12.79
CA GLU A 125 11.12 3.66 14.18
C GLU A 125 10.01 4.26 15.03
N MET A 126 9.32 5.28 14.51
CA MET A 126 8.18 5.89 15.20
C MET A 126 7.06 4.88 15.43
N LEU A 127 6.71 4.09 14.41
CA LEU A 127 5.64 3.09 14.50
C LEU A 127 6.01 1.93 15.40
N ALA A 128 7.25 1.44 15.40
CA ALA A 128 7.72 0.43 16.33
C ALA A 128 7.55 0.88 17.79
N ALA A 129 7.92 2.14 18.07
CA ALA A 129 7.79 2.71 19.41
C ALA A 129 6.33 3.00 19.81
N CYS A 130 5.42 3.28 18.87
CA CYS A 130 3.99 3.44 19.14
C CYS A 130 3.31 2.08 19.33
N ALA A 131 3.58 1.14 18.43
CA ALA A 131 3.01 -0.20 18.43
C ALA A 131 3.31 -0.92 19.74
N GLY A 132 4.56 -0.88 20.24
CA GLY A 132 4.91 -1.49 21.52
C GLY A 132 4.18 -0.90 22.75
N ARG A 133 3.63 0.32 22.65
CA ARG A 133 2.79 0.91 23.72
C ARG A 133 1.34 0.46 23.64
N VAL A 134 0.81 0.30 22.42
CA VAL A 134 -0.58 -0.13 22.17
C VAL A 134 -0.71 -1.62 22.42
N ASN A 135 0.19 -2.41 21.84
CA ASN A 135 0.21 -3.86 21.96
C ASN A 135 1.67 -4.36 21.89
N PRO A 136 2.24 -4.86 23.00
CA PRO A 136 3.62 -5.37 23.03
C PRO A 136 3.91 -6.52 22.07
N SER A 137 2.87 -7.21 21.59
CA SER A 137 2.99 -8.31 20.61
C SER A 137 2.79 -7.84 19.17
N ALA A 138 2.59 -6.54 18.94
CA ALA A 138 2.37 -5.98 17.61
C ALA A 138 3.62 -6.15 16.73
N GLU A 139 3.41 -6.64 15.52
CA GLU A 139 4.47 -6.77 14.52
C GLU A 139 4.54 -5.52 13.65
N VAL A 140 5.74 -4.94 13.53
CA VAL A 140 6.01 -3.84 12.60
C VAL A 140 6.97 -4.31 11.52
N SER A 141 6.59 -4.14 10.25
CA SER A 141 7.41 -4.50 9.10
C SER A 141 7.30 -3.44 8.00
N PHE A 142 8.14 -3.55 6.97
CA PHE A 142 8.01 -2.73 5.78
C PHE A 142 8.21 -3.56 4.51
N HIS A 143 7.59 -3.11 3.42
CA HIS A 143 7.62 -3.79 2.12
C HIS A 143 7.68 -2.76 0.99
N ARG A 144 8.08 -3.19 -0.22
CA ARG A 144 7.86 -2.37 -1.40
C ARG A 144 6.36 -2.09 -1.57
N GLY A 145 6.00 -0.85 -1.85
CA GLY A 145 4.61 -0.42 -1.89
C GLY A 145 3.79 -1.16 -2.95
N CYS A 146 4.42 -1.47 -4.08
CA CYS A 146 3.81 -2.23 -5.18
C CYS A 146 4.20 -3.72 -5.16
N ALA A 147 4.76 -4.25 -4.05
CA ALA A 147 5.31 -5.61 -4.00
C ALA A 147 4.37 -6.65 -4.60
N GLU A 148 3.08 -6.62 -4.24
CA GLU A 148 2.05 -7.55 -4.71
C GLU A 148 1.91 -7.62 -6.23
N LEU A 149 2.00 -6.50 -6.95
CA LEU A 149 1.88 -6.46 -8.41
C LEU A 149 3.11 -7.05 -9.10
N TYR A 150 4.29 -6.83 -8.52
CA TYR A 150 5.58 -7.16 -9.13
C TYR A 150 6.15 -8.50 -8.65
N HIS A 151 5.68 -9.03 -7.51
CA HIS A 151 6.17 -10.26 -6.89
C HIS A 151 6.06 -11.48 -7.79
N GLU A 152 4.97 -11.58 -8.54
CA GLU A 152 4.76 -12.70 -9.48
C GLU A 152 5.77 -12.68 -10.62
N LEU A 153 6.31 -11.51 -11.00
CA LEU A 153 7.33 -11.38 -12.06
C LEU A 153 8.75 -11.58 -11.54
N PHE A 154 9.07 -11.01 -10.38
CA PHE A 154 10.45 -10.85 -9.90
C PHE A 154 10.78 -11.60 -8.61
N GLY A 155 9.77 -12.16 -7.93
CA GLY A 155 9.94 -12.84 -6.65
C GLY A 155 10.23 -11.88 -5.48
N ASN A 156 11.18 -12.22 -4.62
CA ASN A 156 11.42 -11.52 -3.35
C ASN A 156 11.94 -10.08 -3.56
N TRP A 157 11.15 -9.10 -3.10
CA TRP A 157 11.43 -7.68 -3.26
C TRP A 157 12.74 -7.22 -2.61
N LYS A 158 13.25 -7.94 -1.61
CA LYS A 158 14.52 -7.64 -0.95
C LYS A 158 15.72 -7.75 -1.88
N THR A 159 15.57 -8.45 -3.02
CA THR A 159 16.63 -8.67 -4.00
C THR A 159 16.48 -7.82 -5.26
N TRP A 160 15.45 -6.98 -5.32
CA TRP A 160 15.17 -6.19 -6.51
C TRP A 160 16.23 -5.13 -6.76
N ARG A 161 16.44 -4.83 -8.03
CA ARG A 161 17.27 -3.72 -8.55
C ARG A 161 16.39 -2.70 -9.27
N GLU A 162 16.95 -1.54 -9.60
CA GLU A 162 16.24 -0.51 -10.37
C GLU A 162 15.78 -1.00 -11.74
N GLU A 163 16.61 -1.84 -12.37
CA GLU A 163 16.29 -2.63 -13.55
C GLU A 163 16.29 -4.11 -13.13
N GLU A 164 15.15 -4.78 -13.23
CA GLU A 164 14.98 -6.15 -12.76
C GLU A 164 14.58 -7.09 -13.90
N THR A 165 15.26 -8.24 -13.96
CA THR A 165 14.96 -9.31 -14.93
C THR A 165 13.69 -10.05 -14.52
N ILE A 166 12.80 -10.29 -15.49
CA ILE A 166 11.61 -11.13 -15.30
C ILE A 166 12.06 -12.57 -15.04
N ARG A 167 11.80 -13.07 -13.82
CA ARG A 167 12.16 -14.44 -13.41
C ARG A 167 11.08 -15.46 -13.73
N LYS A 168 9.85 -15.00 -13.94
CA LYS A 168 8.68 -15.81 -14.31
C LYS A 168 7.97 -15.24 -15.54
N PRO A 169 8.53 -15.42 -16.75
CA PRO A 169 7.93 -14.94 -17.99
C PRO A 169 6.49 -15.46 -18.21
N GLU A 170 6.18 -16.65 -17.71
CA GLU A 170 4.86 -17.27 -17.77
C GLU A 170 3.78 -16.49 -17.00
N ALA A 171 4.16 -15.64 -16.04
CA ALA A 171 3.23 -14.80 -15.29
C ALA A 171 2.83 -13.52 -16.06
N VAL A 172 3.58 -13.13 -17.10
CA VAL A 172 3.37 -11.88 -17.85
C VAL A 172 1.93 -11.73 -18.37
N PRO A 173 1.31 -12.73 -19.03
CA PRO A 173 -0.07 -12.60 -19.52
C PRO A 173 -1.09 -12.31 -18.41
N ALA A 174 -0.96 -12.97 -17.25
CA ALA A 174 -1.86 -12.76 -16.12
C ALA A 174 -1.69 -11.37 -15.49
N ILE A 175 -0.45 -10.87 -15.42
CA ILE A 175 -0.17 -9.53 -14.93
C ILE A 175 -0.68 -8.46 -15.90
N LEU A 176 -0.50 -8.64 -17.21
CA LEU A 176 -1.07 -7.74 -18.22
C LEU A 176 -2.60 -7.66 -18.09
N ASP A 177 -3.29 -8.79 -17.94
CA ASP A 177 -4.74 -8.84 -17.74
C ASP A 177 -5.17 -8.11 -16.44
N ARG A 178 -4.47 -8.37 -15.34
CA ARG A 178 -4.72 -7.69 -14.05
C ARG A 178 -4.55 -6.17 -14.17
N ILE A 179 -3.49 -5.71 -14.84
CA ILE A 179 -3.26 -4.28 -15.06
C ILE A 179 -4.35 -3.68 -15.93
N ARG A 180 -4.79 -4.37 -17.00
CA ARG A 180 -5.88 -3.87 -17.86
C ARG A 180 -7.18 -3.67 -17.11
N LYS A 181 -7.57 -4.62 -16.27
CA LYS A 181 -8.76 -4.51 -15.43
C LYS A 181 -8.70 -3.31 -14.49
N VAL A 182 -7.52 -3.03 -13.93
CA VAL A 182 -7.29 -1.91 -13.00
C VAL A 182 -7.26 -0.56 -13.72
N LEU A 183 -6.59 -0.46 -14.87
CA LEU A 183 -6.40 0.82 -15.58
C LEU A 183 -7.58 1.18 -16.50
N PHE A 184 -8.17 0.19 -17.17
CA PHE A 184 -9.15 0.39 -18.23
C PHE A 184 -10.56 -0.07 -17.87
N TRP A 185 -10.79 -0.53 -16.63
CA TRP A 185 -12.10 -0.96 -16.13
C TRP A 185 -12.73 -2.08 -16.98
N GLU A 186 -11.91 -2.94 -17.60
CA GLU A 186 -12.39 -4.09 -18.36
C GLU A 186 -13.04 -5.11 -17.42
N LYS A 187 -14.28 -5.52 -17.72
CA LYS A 187 -14.97 -6.58 -16.97
C LYS A 187 -14.37 -7.95 -17.30
N ASP A 188 -14.45 -8.89 -16.35
CA ASP A 188 -13.99 -10.26 -16.54
C ASP A 188 -14.63 -10.91 -17.77
N ARG A 189 -13.79 -11.46 -18.66
CA ARG A 189 -14.25 -12.17 -19.87
C ARG A 189 -15.07 -13.43 -19.56
N SER A 190 -15.09 -13.90 -18.31
CA SER A 190 -15.94 -15.01 -17.86
C SER A 190 -17.42 -14.65 -17.73
N GLU A 191 -17.78 -13.37 -17.72
CA GLU A 191 -19.19 -12.94 -17.68
C GLU A 191 -19.82 -12.76 -19.06
N GLN A 192 -19.04 -12.86 -20.15
CA GLN A 192 -19.52 -12.64 -21.53
C GLN A 192 -20.06 -13.91 -22.21
N GLY A 193 -20.08 -15.05 -21.51
CA GLY A 193 -20.59 -16.35 -22.01
C GLY A 193 -21.97 -16.75 -21.48
N ARG A 194 -22.69 -15.84 -20.79
CA ARG A 194 -24.07 -16.05 -20.34
C ARG A 194 -24.97 -14.95 -20.91
N SER A 195 -25.29 -15.06 -22.19
CA SER A 195 -26.44 -14.40 -22.82
C SER A 195 -26.96 -15.32 -23.92
#